data_AF-A0A955PL65-F1
#
_entry.id   AF-A0A955PL65-F1
#
_cell.length_a   1.000
_cell.length_b   1.000
_cell.length_c   1.000
_cell.angle_alpha   90.00
_cell.angle_beta   90.00
_cell.angle_gamma   90.00
#
_symmetry.space_group_name_H-M   'P 1'
#
loop_
_entity.id
_entity.type
_entity.pdbx_description
1 polymer ?
#
loop_
_entity_poly.entity_id
_entity_poly.type
_entity_poly.pdbx_seq_one_letter_code
_entity_poly.pdbx_strand_id
1 'polypeptide(L)'
;FTAIYVTAGGQSSVIMTDLAQACLLLAAGFLIFFGGLYQLGGFENFWTHVPPESRHSLGEFSGKSNLSFVKIFWQDGMANSFAFWFVNQGMVLRFLSARSERDAKKAVLFNALILMPIASFAVCNAGLLGRAMDAVGMFPDGIEGSDAFVVVSNMVTFPGLFGLIMAALVAALMSTADTLVNGMSAIAINDIWRPYLLPNRSDRFYLNLARVHCVLIMAVGLSLVPLFDQFKTIYDAHGAFTASVTPPLVVSLFLAIVWRRFNRVGAMSVLVLGTLMVGYSLYNPYVIQPFAHGVIPDESAAPYKMFKYMRACYGLAVCLGVGILGNWIGALFNPSLRLIPDDHLSLTSRLTLMGLYKGSAPNTEKGETVLSSLDKDENLQEDEVQVPHAVAERMKAKVGDLIYIEDERRWLGGLKSVHAKLAGINDSSEKVQISSDLLDRGHFDLTRRVRVSKVF
;
A
#
# COMPACT_ATOMS: atom_id res chain seq x y z
N PHE A 1 19.96 -5.19 7.16
CA PHE A 1 19.01 -5.65 8.19
C PHE A 1 17.64 -5.96 7.58
N THR A 2 17.04 -5.04 6.80
CA THR A 2 15.74 -5.27 6.10
C THR A 2 15.67 -6.56 5.29
N ALA A 3 16.69 -6.84 4.46
CA ALA A 3 16.75 -8.09 3.70
C ALA A 3 16.61 -9.34 4.58
N ILE A 4 17.23 -9.34 5.76
CA ILE A 4 17.34 -10.52 6.62
C ILE A 4 15.98 -10.86 7.23
N TYR A 5 15.28 -9.89 7.82
CA TYR A 5 14.01 -10.18 8.49
C TYR A 5 12.85 -10.38 7.50
N VAL A 6 12.82 -9.67 6.37
CA VAL A 6 11.77 -9.86 5.35
C VAL A 6 11.85 -11.26 4.77
N THR A 7 13.08 -11.70 4.45
CA THR A 7 13.33 -13.05 3.93
C THR A 7 12.92 -14.11 4.96
N ALA A 8 13.17 -13.87 6.25
CA ALA A 8 12.83 -14.83 7.31
C ALA A 8 11.33 -14.88 7.63
N GLY A 9 10.69 -13.73 7.82
CA GLY A 9 9.38 -13.60 8.47
C GLY A 9 8.20 -13.25 7.55
N GLY A 10 8.44 -12.84 6.30
CA GLY A 10 7.37 -12.51 5.35
C GLY A 10 6.40 -11.42 5.82
N GLN A 11 5.19 -11.42 5.27
CA GLN A 11 4.18 -10.36 5.49
C GLN A 11 3.79 -10.19 6.98
N SER A 12 3.71 -11.27 7.76
CA SER A 12 3.34 -11.19 9.18
C SER A 12 4.40 -10.47 10.01
N SER A 13 5.68 -10.71 9.73
CA SER A 13 6.78 -9.99 10.40
C SER A 13 6.75 -8.51 10.06
N VAL A 14 6.51 -8.16 8.79
CA VAL A 14 6.43 -6.77 8.31
C VAL A 14 5.35 -6.01 9.06
N ILE A 15 4.13 -6.56 9.15
CA ILE A 15 3.01 -5.89 9.82
C ILE A 15 3.29 -5.64 11.31
N MET A 16 3.97 -6.57 11.99
CA MET A 16 4.31 -6.41 13.42
C MET A 16 5.40 -5.37 13.65
N THR A 17 6.44 -5.36 12.82
CA THR A 17 7.49 -4.35 12.92
C THR A 17 6.93 -2.96 12.60
N ASP A 18 6.10 -2.86 11.56
CA ASP A 18 5.43 -1.62 11.16
C ASP A 18 4.62 -1.01 12.31
N LEU A 19 3.86 -1.83 13.04
CA LEU A 19 3.04 -1.36 14.15
C LEU A 19 3.91 -0.74 15.27
N ALA A 20 4.99 -1.42 15.65
CA ALA A 20 5.90 -0.91 16.67
C ALA A 20 6.60 0.38 16.21
N GLN A 21 7.03 0.42 14.95
CA GLN A 21 7.70 1.57 14.34
C GLN A 21 6.77 2.79 14.22
N ALA A 22 5.50 2.57 13.85
CA ALA A 22 4.49 3.62 13.78
C ALA A 22 4.26 4.28 15.15
N CYS A 23 4.09 3.47 16.22
CA CYS A 23 3.94 4.00 17.58
C CYS A 23 5.15 4.85 18.00
N LEU A 24 6.36 4.37 17.70
CA LEU A 24 7.60 5.04 18.07
C LEU A 24 7.78 6.36 17.29
N LEU A 25 7.49 6.37 15.99
CA LEU A 25 7.56 7.57 15.16
C LEU A 25 6.51 8.63 15.56
N LEU A 26 5.29 8.20 15.90
CA LEU A 26 4.26 9.10 16.42
C LEU A 26 4.71 9.74 17.75
N ALA A 27 5.21 8.92 18.69
CA ALA A 27 5.74 9.44 19.95
C ALA A 27 6.89 10.43 19.71
N ALA A 28 7.83 10.11 18.81
CA ALA A 28 8.91 11.00 18.41
C ALA A 28 8.40 12.34 17.87
N GLY A 29 7.42 12.34 16.96
CA GLY A 29 6.84 13.55 16.40
C GLY A 29 6.17 14.44 17.45
N PHE A 30 5.43 13.86 18.39
CA PHE A 30 4.86 14.62 19.50
C PHE A 30 5.93 15.17 20.46
N LEU A 31 6.96 14.39 20.76
CA LEU A 31 8.07 14.83 21.61
C LEU A 31 8.82 16.00 20.99
N ILE A 32 9.10 15.96 19.68
CA ILE A 32 9.71 17.05 18.94
C ILE A 32 8.83 18.29 19.02
N PHE A 33 7.52 18.13 18.79
CA PHE A 33 6.58 19.25 18.85
C PHE A 33 6.59 19.96 20.22
N PHE A 34 6.38 19.21 21.30
CA PHE A 34 6.34 19.78 22.65
C PHE A 34 7.70 20.32 23.10
N GLY A 35 8.81 19.66 22.72
CA GLY A 35 10.17 20.14 22.98
C GLY A 35 10.44 21.46 22.26
N GLY A 36 10.00 21.59 21.00
CA GLY A 36 10.11 22.84 20.24
C GLY A 36 9.28 23.97 20.83
N LEU A 37 8.05 23.69 21.27
CA LEU A 37 7.22 24.67 21.99
C LEU A 37 7.90 25.15 23.27
N TYR A 38 8.52 24.24 24.04
CA TYR A 38 9.24 24.60 25.25
C TYR A 38 10.41 25.54 24.95
N GLN A 39 11.20 25.26 23.91
CA GLN A 39 12.32 26.14 23.53
C GLN A 39 11.88 27.52 23.03
N LEU A 40 10.75 27.60 22.32
CA LEU A 40 10.19 28.87 21.85
C LEU A 40 9.46 29.65 22.96
N GLY A 41 9.36 29.10 24.18
CA GLY A 41 8.67 29.75 25.30
C GLY A 41 7.15 29.62 25.26
N GLY A 42 6.61 28.64 24.53
CA GLY A 42 5.18 28.30 24.51
C GLY A 42 4.54 28.35 23.13
N PHE A 43 3.27 27.94 23.07
CA PHE A 43 2.49 27.89 21.82
C PHE A 43 2.24 29.26 21.21
N GLU A 44 2.01 30.29 22.04
CA GLU A 44 1.76 31.65 21.57
C GLU A 44 2.96 32.22 20.81
N ASN A 45 4.16 32.06 21.38
CA ASN A 45 5.40 32.47 20.73
C ASN A 45 5.64 31.67 19.46
N PHE A 46 5.45 30.34 19.49
CA PHE A 46 5.53 29.52 18.29
C PHE A 46 4.62 30.06 17.19
N TRP A 47 3.33 30.22 17.48
CA TRP A 47 2.35 30.65 16.48
C TRP A 47 2.64 32.06 15.94
N THR A 48 3.12 32.96 16.79
CA THR A 48 3.48 34.33 16.40
C THR A 48 4.68 34.37 15.47
N HIS A 49 5.70 33.53 15.70
CA HIS A 49 6.94 33.52 14.92
C HIS A 49 6.88 32.64 13.66
N VAL A 50 5.92 31.71 13.55
CA VAL A 50 5.69 31.01 12.27
C VAL A 50 5.31 32.06 11.22
N PRO A 51 6.04 32.16 10.08
CA PRO A 51 5.71 33.10 9.03
C PRO A 51 4.27 32.91 8.53
N PRO A 52 3.48 33.99 8.29
CA PRO A 52 2.08 33.87 7.86
C PRO A 52 1.90 32.97 6.63
N GLU A 53 2.82 33.06 5.67
CA GLU A 53 2.85 32.23 4.45
C GLU A 53 2.93 30.72 4.75
N SER A 54 3.56 30.35 5.87
CA SER A 54 3.72 28.95 6.31
C SER A 54 2.53 28.46 7.17
N ARG A 55 1.59 29.34 7.54
CA ARG A 55 0.40 28.96 8.33
C ARG A 55 -0.74 28.41 7.47
N HIS A 56 -0.67 28.58 6.16
CA HIS A 56 -1.69 28.09 5.25
C HIS A 56 -1.54 26.57 5.03
N SER A 57 -2.59 25.81 5.31
CA SER A 57 -2.62 24.36 5.08
C SER A 57 -2.62 23.99 3.60
N LEU A 58 -3.11 24.90 2.75
CA LEU A 58 -3.06 24.82 1.30
C LEU A 58 -2.17 25.98 0.85
N GLY A 59 -1.05 25.67 0.19
CA GLY A 59 -0.17 26.69 -0.38
C GLY A 59 -0.88 27.54 -1.44
N GLU A 60 -0.12 28.42 -2.11
CA GLU A 60 -0.64 29.21 -3.24
C GLU A 60 -1.42 28.33 -4.22
N PHE A 61 -2.61 28.76 -4.66
CA PHE A 61 -3.46 27.96 -5.54
C PHE A 61 -2.71 27.60 -6.84
N SER A 62 -2.26 28.62 -7.56
CA SER A 62 -1.34 28.51 -8.68
C SER A 62 -0.33 29.65 -8.58
N GLY A 63 0.94 29.32 -8.39
CA GLY A 63 1.98 30.30 -8.12
C GLY A 63 3.38 29.83 -8.52
N LYS A 64 4.36 30.73 -8.34
CA LYS A 64 5.77 30.46 -8.68
C LYS A 64 6.39 29.42 -7.76
N SER A 65 5.83 29.23 -6.55
CA SER A 65 6.27 28.17 -5.65
C SER A 65 6.18 26.79 -6.32
N ASN A 66 7.22 25.98 -6.16
CA ASN A 66 7.23 24.59 -6.62
C ASN A 66 6.18 23.72 -5.91
N LEU A 67 5.66 24.19 -4.77
CA LEU A 67 4.68 23.50 -3.93
C LEU A 67 3.28 24.13 -4.01
N SER A 68 2.90 24.72 -5.14
CA SER A 68 1.55 25.25 -5.30
C SER A 68 0.49 24.15 -5.21
N PHE A 69 -0.71 24.47 -4.73
CA PHE A 69 -1.78 23.51 -4.50
C PHE A 69 -2.11 22.70 -5.77
N VAL A 70 -2.25 23.36 -6.93
CA VAL A 70 -2.54 22.69 -8.20
C VAL A 70 -1.48 21.65 -8.57
N LYS A 71 -0.19 21.96 -8.32
CA LYS A 71 0.94 21.08 -8.60
C LYS A 71 0.87 19.81 -7.72
N ILE A 72 0.68 20.00 -6.41
CA ILE A 72 0.57 18.90 -5.43
C ILE A 72 -0.69 18.07 -5.69
N PHE A 73 -1.82 18.71 -6.00
CA PHE A 73 -3.09 18.03 -6.21
C PHE A 73 -3.02 17.01 -7.35
N TRP A 74 -2.52 17.41 -8.53
CA TRP A 74 -2.48 16.50 -9.67
C TRP A 74 -1.45 15.39 -9.53
N GLN A 75 -0.26 15.70 -9.01
CA GLN A 75 0.79 14.72 -8.86
C GLN A 75 0.54 13.80 -7.66
N ASP A 76 0.44 14.37 -6.47
CA ASP A 76 0.38 13.59 -5.23
C ASP A 76 -1.05 13.22 -4.84
N GLY A 77 -1.97 14.19 -4.93
CA GLY A 77 -3.37 14.00 -4.56
C GLY A 77 -4.13 13.04 -5.48
N MET A 78 -3.86 13.09 -6.79
CA MET A 78 -4.54 12.26 -7.80
C MET A 78 -3.68 11.06 -8.20
N ALA A 79 -2.58 11.28 -8.92
CA ALA A 79 -1.82 10.17 -9.52
C ALA A 79 -1.17 9.27 -8.46
N ASN A 80 -0.35 9.83 -7.57
CA ASN A 80 0.38 9.02 -6.58
C ASN A 80 -0.55 8.43 -5.52
N SER A 81 -1.57 9.16 -5.04
CA SER A 81 -2.52 8.61 -4.07
C SER A 81 -3.31 7.43 -4.65
N PHE A 82 -3.80 7.52 -5.89
CA PHE A 82 -4.48 6.39 -6.52
C PHE A 82 -3.53 5.21 -6.69
N ALA A 83 -2.31 5.45 -7.17
CA ALA A 83 -1.31 4.40 -7.33
C ALA A 83 -0.95 3.74 -6.00
N PHE A 84 -0.79 4.54 -4.94
CA PHE A 84 -0.47 4.05 -3.61
C PHE A 84 -1.56 3.12 -3.07
N TRP A 85 -2.83 3.45 -3.27
CA TRP A 85 -3.93 2.64 -2.71
C TRP A 85 -4.36 1.46 -3.58
N PHE A 86 -4.29 1.58 -4.91
CA PHE A 86 -4.87 0.60 -5.83
C PHE A 86 -3.84 -0.16 -6.68
N VAL A 87 -2.65 0.41 -6.91
CA VAL A 87 -1.61 -0.21 -7.75
C VAL A 87 -0.49 -0.80 -6.90
N ASN A 88 -0.18 -0.19 -5.75
CA ASN A 88 0.90 -0.65 -4.88
C ASN A 88 0.56 -2.00 -4.24
N GLN A 89 1.28 -3.05 -4.64
CA GLN A 89 1.07 -4.40 -4.15
C GLN A 89 1.25 -4.52 -2.64
N GLY A 90 2.16 -3.76 -2.04
CA GLY A 90 2.35 -3.76 -0.59
C GLY A 90 1.11 -3.30 0.18
N MET A 91 0.33 -2.38 -0.40
CA MET A 91 -0.95 -1.95 0.17
C MET A 91 -2.06 -2.97 -0.08
N VAL A 92 -2.12 -3.54 -1.28
CA VAL A 92 -3.09 -4.61 -1.61
C VAL A 92 -2.92 -5.81 -0.67
N LEU A 93 -1.67 -6.23 -0.39
CA LEU A 93 -1.37 -7.31 0.54
C LEU A 93 -1.87 -7.03 1.97
N ARG A 94 -1.87 -5.76 2.42
CA ARG A 94 -2.45 -5.40 3.73
C ARG A 94 -3.97 -5.58 3.75
N PHE A 95 -4.65 -5.31 2.64
CA PHE A 95 -6.09 -5.59 2.53
C PHE A 95 -6.39 -7.08 2.45
N LEU A 96 -5.57 -7.86 1.74
CA LEU A 96 -5.69 -9.32 1.67
C LEU A 96 -5.37 -10.00 3.01
N SER A 97 -4.56 -9.36 3.86
CA SER A 97 -4.25 -9.83 5.21
C SER A 97 -5.34 -9.50 6.23
N ALA A 98 -6.34 -8.69 5.86
CA ALA A 98 -7.44 -8.36 6.75
C ALA A 98 -8.37 -9.56 6.92
N ARG A 99 -8.82 -9.79 8.17
CA ARG A 99 -9.76 -10.87 8.52
C ARG A 99 -11.03 -10.88 7.65
N SER A 100 -11.54 -9.70 7.31
CA SER A 100 -12.77 -9.55 6.54
C SER A 100 -12.77 -8.25 5.76
N GLU A 101 -13.58 -8.19 4.70
CA GLU A 101 -13.84 -6.95 3.95
C GLU A 101 -14.33 -5.82 4.87
N ARG A 102 -15.15 -6.14 5.87
CA ARG A 102 -15.67 -5.16 6.83
C ARG A 102 -14.55 -4.57 7.68
N ASP A 103 -13.61 -5.40 8.11
CA ASP A 103 -12.48 -4.93 8.92
C ASP A 103 -11.45 -4.19 8.07
N ALA A 104 -11.24 -4.59 6.81
CA ALA A 104 -10.46 -3.81 5.85
C ALA A 104 -11.03 -2.40 5.66
N LYS A 105 -12.36 -2.28 5.45
CA LYS A 105 -13.05 -0.98 5.31
C LYS A 105 -12.89 -0.10 6.55
N LYS A 106 -13.06 -0.68 7.76
CA LYS A 106 -12.83 0.05 9.02
C LYS A 106 -11.38 0.51 9.15
N ALA A 107 -10.42 -0.35 8.82
CA ALA A 107 -9.00 -0.04 8.90
C ALA A 107 -8.63 1.11 7.94
N VAL A 108 -9.13 1.10 6.69
CA VAL A 108 -8.94 2.20 5.74
C VAL A 108 -9.54 3.50 6.26
N LEU A 109 -10.78 3.46 6.76
CA LEU A 109 -11.45 4.65 7.27
C LEU A 109 -10.74 5.23 8.49
N PHE A 110 -10.33 4.38 9.43
CA PHE A 110 -9.54 4.75 10.59
C PHE A 110 -8.19 5.34 10.18
N ASN A 111 -7.51 4.72 9.21
CA ASN A 111 -6.25 5.23 8.70
C ASN A 111 -6.43 6.62 8.05
N ALA A 112 -7.39 6.77 7.14
CA ALA A 112 -7.58 8.01 6.39
C ALA A 112 -8.05 9.18 7.26
N LEU A 113 -8.97 8.93 8.21
CA LEU A 113 -9.56 10.00 9.02
C LEU A 113 -8.80 10.32 10.31
N ILE A 114 -8.04 9.36 10.86
CA ILE A 114 -7.42 9.49 12.18
C ILE A 114 -5.90 9.38 12.07
N LEU A 115 -5.37 8.24 11.61
CA LEU A 115 -3.91 8.04 11.64
C LEU A 115 -3.15 8.94 10.65
N MET A 116 -3.64 9.13 9.43
CA MET A 116 -2.99 9.97 8.42
C MET A 116 -2.87 11.43 8.86
N PRO A 117 -3.93 12.09 9.39
CA PRO A 117 -3.79 13.44 9.93
C PRO A 117 -2.79 13.52 11.10
N ILE A 118 -2.85 12.57 12.03
CA ILE A 118 -1.95 12.53 13.19
C ILE A 118 -0.50 12.30 12.75
N ALA A 119 -0.26 11.37 11.83
CA ALA A 119 1.06 11.10 11.27
C ALA A 119 1.58 12.29 10.46
N SER A 120 0.71 12.95 9.68
CA SER A 120 1.09 14.17 8.93
C SER A 120 1.50 15.28 9.90
N PHE A 121 0.77 15.48 10.98
CA PHE A 121 1.17 16.41 12.04
C PHE A 121 2.53 16.02 12.67
N ALA A 122 2.71 14.75 13.03
CA ALA A 122 3.92 14.22 13.65
C ALA A 122 5.18 14.41 12.78
N VAL A 123 5.04 14.42 11.45
CA VAL A 123 6.17 14.62 10.53
C VAL A 123 6.35 16.10 10.16
N CYS A 124 5.27 16.82 9.83
CA CYS A 124 5.34 18.19 9.33
C CYS A 124 5.68 19.23 10.42
N ASN A 125 5.40 18.94 11.70
CA ASN A 125 5.62 19.91 12.77
C ASN A 125 7.08 20.37 12.91
N ALA A 126 8.05 19.49 12.63
CA ALA A 126 9.46 19.84 12.72
C ALA A 126 9.84 20.94 11.70
N GLY A 127 9.26 20.91 10.50
CA GLY A 127 9.45 21.98 9.50
C GLY A 127 8.86 23.32 9.96
N LEU A 128 7.67 23.30 10.58
CA LEU A 128 7.04 24.49 11.13
C LEU A 128 7.82 25.07 12.32
N LEU A 129 8.32 24.20 13.20
CA LEU A 129 9.20 24.59 14.30
C LEU A 129 10.50 25.19 13.78
N GLY A 130 11.13 24.58 12.77
CA GLY A 130 12.33 25.11 12.15
C GLY A 130 12.11 26.53 11.60
N ARG A 131 10.99 26.77 10.92
CA ARG A 131 10.61 28.12 10.44
C ARG A 131 10.40 29.13 11.57
N ALA A 132 9.78 28.72 12.67
CA ALA A 132 9.58 29.59 13.83
C ALA A 132 10.91 29.92 14.53
N MET A 133 11.80 28.92 14.65
CA MET A 133 13.14 29.09 15.22
C MET A 133 14.04 29.98 14.36
N ASP A 134 13.91 29.85 13.03
CA ASP A 134 14.64 30.67 12.06
C ASP A 134 14.25 32.15 12.18
N ALA A 135 12.95 32.43 12.33
CA ALA A 135 12.44 33.79 12.51
C ALA A 135 12.96 34.50 13.78
N VAL A 136 13.45 33.75 14.78
CA VAL A 136 14.05 34.29 16.02
C VAL A 136 15.57 34.12 16.07
N GLY A 137 16.21 33.68 14.97
CA GLY A 137 17.65 33.52 14.88
C GLY A 137 18.21 32.34 15.69
N MET A 138 17.37 31.35 16.03
CA MET A 138 17.79 30.13 16.72
C MET A 138 18.18 29.00 15.75
N PHE A 139 17.69 29.06 14.52
CA PHE A 139 17.94 28.02 13.52
C PHE A 139 19.29 28.24 12.83
N PRO A 140 20.09 27.18 12.58
CA PRO A 140 21.37 27.34 11.89
C PRO A 140 21.21 27.82 10.44
N ASP A 141 22.08 28.75 10.03
CA ASP A 141 22.10 29.26 8.66
C ASP A 141 22.48 28.18 7.64
N GLY A 142 21.92 28.27 6.43
CA GLY A 142 22.31 27.44 5.29
C GLY A 142 21.83 25.98 5.35
N ILE A 143 20.94 25.63 6.28
CA ILE A 143 20.33 24.30 6.35
C ILE A 143 19.26 24.15 5.27
N GLU A 144 19.33 23.05 4.51
CA GLU A 144 18.29 22.72 3.53
C GLU A 144 17.00 22.27 4.23
N GLY A 145 15.85 22.54 3.61
CA GLY A 145 14.54 22.16 4.18
C GLY A 145 14.37 20.66 4.40
N SER A 146 15.09 19.80 3.65
CA SER A 146 15.12 18.34 3.83
C SER A 146 15.71 17.92 5.17
N ASP A 147 16.62 18.71 5.73
CA ASP A 147 17.32 18.39 6.97
C ASP A 147 16.62 18.95 8.21
N ALA A 148 15.56 19.75 8.01
CA ALA A 148 14.84 20.43 9.10
C ALA A 148 14.37 19.47 10.19
N PHE A 149 13.87 18.28 9.82
CA PHE A 149 13.45 17.28 10.81
C PHE A 149 14.59 16.85 11.73
N VAL A 150 15.77 16.57 11.15
CA VAL A 150 16.95 16.11 11.90
C VAL A 150 17.51 17.24 12.76
N VAL A 151 17.65 18.44 12.20
CA VAL A 151 18.20 19.61 12.90
C VAL A 151 17.32 20.01 14.07
N VAL A 152 16.00 20.15 13.86
CA VAL A 152 15.07 20.49 14.95
C VAL A 152 15.07 19.40 16.02
N SER A 153 15.06 18.12 15.62
CA SER A 153 15.13 17.00 16.59
C SER A 153 16.38 17.10 17.46
N ASN A 154 17.54 17.42 16.89
CA ASN A 154 18.80 17.58 17.63
C ASN A 154 18.75 18.79 18.58
N MET A 155 18.16 19.90 18.14
CA MET A 155 18.05 21.10 18.98
C MET A 155 17.15 20.86 20.19
N VAL A 156 16.01 20.20 20.01
CA VAL A 156 14.96 20.08 21.04
C VAL A 156 15.10 18.87 21.96
N THR A 157 16.10 18.01 21.74
CA THR A 157 16.28 16.79 22.53
C THR A 157 17.72 16.61 23.01
N PHE A 158 17.90 15.76 24.03
CA PHE A 158 19.22 15.38 24.52
C PHE A 158 19.77 14.18 23.73
N PRO A 159 21.09 13.92 23.71
CA PRO A 159 21.72 12.94 22.80
C PRO A 159 21.10 11.54 22.79
N GLY A 160 20.70 11.02 23.96
CA GLY A 160 20.05 9.71 24.06
C GLY A 160 18.67 9.66 23.38
N LEU A 161 17.86 10.71 23.57
CA LEU A 161 16.55 10.80 22.92
C LEU A 161 16.68 11.12 21.43
N PHE A 162 17.63 11.96 21.05
CA PHE A 162 17.95 12.20 19.64
C PHE A 162 18.29 10.89 18.91
N GLY A 163 19.15 10.06 19.51
CA GLY A 163 19.49 8.75 18.98
C GLY A 163 18.27 7.83 18.82
N LEU A 164 17.33 7.86 19.77
CA LEU A 164 16.07 7.10 19.68
C LEU A 164 15.19 7.60 18.52
N ILE A 165 15.09 8.92 18.31
CA ILE A 165 14.35 9.51 17.19
C ILE A 165 14.99 9.15 15.85
N MET A 166 16.31 9.20 15.75
CA MET A 166 17.02 8.78 14.53
C MET A 166 16.84 7.29 14.26
N ALA A 167 16.85 6.45 15.31
CA ALA A 167 16.51 5.04 15.17
C ALA A 167 15.06 4.85 14.68
N ALA A 168 14.11 5.65 15.18
CA ALA A 168 12.71 5.68 14.70
C ALA A 168 12.63 5.96 13.20
N LEU A 169 13.35 7.00 12.76
CA LEU A 169 13.36 7.46 11.37
C LEU A 169 13.93 6.37 10.45
N VAL A 170 15.05 5.77 10.83
CA VAL A 170 15.64 4.65 10.09
C VAL A 170 14.69 3.45 10.07
N ALA A 171 14.04 3.14 11.19
CA ALA A 171 13.09 2.04 11.27
C ALA A 171 11.83 2.29 10.38
N ALA A 172 11.33 3.51 10.30
CA ALA A 172 10.25 3.88 9.39
C ALA A 172 10.66 3.75 7.90
N LEU A 173 11.90 4.10 7.55
CA LEU A 173 12.44 3.85 6.21
C LEU A 173 12.47 2.35 5.90
N MET A 174 12.82 1.53 6.89
CA MET A 174 12.82 0.07 6.75
C MET A 174 11.42 -0.52 6.49
N SER A 175 10.38 0.01 7.14
CA SER A 175 8.95 -0.33 6.93
C SER A 175 8.43 0.00 5.52
N THR A 176 9.06 0.95 4.85
CA THR A 176 8.72 1.23 3.45
C THR A 176 9.46 0.26 2.53
N ALA A 177 10.76 0.05 2.80
CA ALA A 177 11.60 -0.82 2.01
C ALA A 177 11.13 -2.29 2.04
N ASP A 178 10.75 -2.82 3.20
CA ASP A 178 10.27 -4.19 3.31
C ASP A 178 8.97 -4.44 2.54
N THR A 179 8.03 -3.52 2.63
CA THR A 179 6.73 -3.54 1.97
C THR A 179 6.91 -3.59 0.46
N LEU A 180 7.78 -2.74 -0.08
CA LEU A 180 8.05 -2.67 -1.51
C LEU A 180 8.80 -3.91 -2.00
N VAL A 181 9.81 -4.38 -1.26
CA VAL A 181 10.56 -5.60 -1.61
C VAL A 181 9.67 -6.84 -1.57
N ASN A 182 8.86 -6.99 -0.52
CA ASN A 182 7.93 -8.10 -0.41
C ASN A 182 6.86 -8.06 -1.51
N GLY A 183 6.31 -6.87 -1.79
CA GLY A 183 5.34 -6.68 -2.87
C GLY A 183 5.92 -7.03 -4.26
N MET A 184 7.12 -6.54 -4.59
CA MET A 184 7.79 -6.87 -5.84
C MET A 184 8.14 -8.36 -5.96
N SER A 185 8.56 -8.99 -4.85
CA SER A 185 8.80 -10.42 -4.83
C SER A 185 7.51 -11.22 -5.06
N ALA A 186 6.40 -10.82 -4.42
CA ALA A 186 5.10 -11.45 -4.63
C ALA A 186 4.63 -11.33 -6.09
N ILE A 187 4.80 -10.17 -6.74
CA ILE A 187 4.53 -9.97 -8.17
C ILE A 187 5.40 -10.91 -9.01
N ALA A 188 6.71 -10.92 -8.79
CA ALA A 188 7.62 -11.76 -9.55
C ALA A 188 7.21 -13.23 -9.49
N ILE A 189 6.88 -13.74 -8.29
CA ILE A 189 6.49 -15.13 -8.11
C ILE A 189 5.13 -15.44 -8.72
N ASN A 190 4.10 -14.65 -8.42
CA ASN A 190 2.73 -15.00 -8.79
C ASN A 190 2.36 -14.60 -10.22
N ASP A 191 3.00 -13.58 -10.79
CA ASP A 191 2.64 -13.04 -12.10
C ASP A 191 3.61 -13.47 -13.20
N ILE A 192 4.85 -13.86 -12.85
CA ILE A 192 5.88 -14.25 -13.83
C ILE A 192 6.27 -15.72 -13.64
N TRP A 193 6.78 -16.10 -12.47
CA TRP A 193 7.36 -17.42 -12.27
C TRP A 193 6.31 -18.54 -12.27
N ARG A 194 5.29 -18.43 -11.42
CA ARG A 194 4.25 -19.45 -11.25
C ARG A 194 3.43 -19.67 -12.54
N PRO A 195 3.00 -18.64 -13.28
CA PRO A 195 2.16 -18.87 -14.46
C PRO A 195 2.96 -19.24 -15.72
N TYR A 196 4.16 -18.69 -15.91
CA TYR A 196 4.84 -18.73 -17.21
C TYR A 196 6.17 -19.48 -17.22
N LEU A 197 7.01 -19.32 -16.20
CA LEU A 197 8.38 -19.86 -16.23
C LEU A 197 8.51 -21.24 -15.56
N LEU A 198 7.84 -21.45 -14.43
CA LEU A 198 7.95 -22.64 -13.59
C LEU A 198 6.60 -23.07 -13.02
N PRO A 199 5.60 -23.44 -13.86
CA PRO A 199 4.29 -23.85 -13.38
C PRO A 199 4.31 -25.16 -12.56
N ASN A 200 3.26 -25.37 -11.75
CA ASN A 200 2.99 -26.59 -10.99
C ASN A 200 4.10 -27.03 -10.01
N ARG A 201 4.82 -26.07 -9.42
CA ARG A 201 5.72 -26.33 -8.28
C ARG A 201 4.98 -26.24 -6.95
N SER A 202 5.56 -26.82 -5.90
CA SER A 202 5.02 -26.75 -4.55
C SER A 202 5.13 -25.33 -3.97
N ASP A 203 4.24 -24.98 -3.04
CA ASP A 203 4.26 -23.67 -2.39
C ASP A 203 5.58 -23.41 -1.65
N ARG A 204 6.18 -24.45 -1.07
CA ARG A 204 7.50 -24.35 -0.41
C ARG A 204 8.61 -23.95 -1.39
N PHE A 205 8.55 -24.43 -2.63
CA PHE A 205 9.49 -24.02 -3.68
C PHE A 205 9.31 -22.53 -3.99
N TYR A 206 8.08 -22.08 -4.23
CA TYR A 206 7.79 -20.68 -4.54
C TYR A 206 8.14 -19.74 -3.38
N LEU A 207 7.92 -20.15 -2.13
CA LEU A 207 8.34 -19.38 -0.95
C LEU A 207 9.86 -19.21 -0.89
N ASN A 208 10.62 -20.27 -1.16
CA ASN A 208 12.08 -20.18 -1.21
C ASN A 208 12.56 -19.31 -2.38
N LEU A 209 11.90 -19.39 -3.54
CA LEU A 209 12.21 -18.52 -4.67
C LEU A 209 11.88 -17.05 -4.36
N ALA A 210 10.77 -16.78 -3.68
CA ALA A 210 10.39 -15.44 -3.21
C ALA A 210 11.47 -14.83 -2.30
N ARG A 211 12.01 -15.64 -1.37
CA ARG A 211 13.10 -15.25 -0.47
C ARG A 211 14.36 -14.84 -1.22
N VAL A 212 14.75 -15.59 -2.25
CA VAL A 212 15.89 -15.24 -3.12
C VAL A 212 15.61 -13.93 -3.88
N HIS A 213 14.39 -13.78 -4.41
CA HIS A 213 13.98 -12.56 -5.10
C HIS A 213 14.06 -11.31 -4.21
N CYS A 214 13.69 -11.41 -2.93
CA CYS A 214 13.83 -10.28 -1.99
C CYS A 214 15.27 -9.75 -1.94
N VAL A 215 16.26 -10.66 -1.86
CA VAL A 215 17.68 -10.29 -1.84
C VAL A 215 18.12 -9.66 -3.16
N LEU A 216 17.71 -10.23 -4.30
CA LEU A 216 18.04 -9.71 -5.63
C LEU A 216 17.46 -8.31 -5.85
N ILE A 217 16.19 -8.10 -5.51
CA ILE A 217 15.51 -6.80 -5.62
C ILE A 217 16.23 -5.74 -4.77
N MET A 218 16.65 -6.09 -3.55
CA MET A 218 17.43 -5.18 -2.73
C MET A 218 18.81 -4.86 -3.31
N ALA A 219 19.51 -5.85 -3.87
CA ALA A 219 20.79 -5.63 -4.53
C ALA A 219 20.64 -4.66 -5.72
N VAL A 220 19.59 -4.82 -6.52
CA VAL A 220 19.27 -3.89 -7.62
C VAL A 220 18.94 -2.50 -7.07
N GLY A 221 18.10 -2.41 -6.03
CA GLY A 221 17.78 -1.13 -5.39
C GLY A 221 19.02 -0.38 -4.89
N LEU A 222 19.96 -1.08 -4.26
CA LEU A 222 21.24 -0.51 -3.82
C LEU A 222 22.10 -0.05 -4.99
N SER A 223 22.12 -0.81 -6.09
CA SER A 223 22.89 -0.44 -7.29
C SER A 223 22.37 0.84 -7.97
N LEU A 224 21.10 1.20 -7.74
CA LEU A 224 20.48 2.41 -8.28
C LEU A 224 20.71 3.66 -7.41
N VAL A 225 21.29 3.55 -6.21
CA VAL A 225 21.53 4.70 -5.32
C VAL A 225 22.32 5.83 -6.01
N PRO A 226 23.44 5.58 -6.73
CA PRO A 226 24.19 6.64 -7.39
C PRO A 226 23.41 7.39 -8.48
N LEU A 227 22.39 6.75 -9.07
CA LEU A 227 21.52 7.39 -10.06
C LEU A 227 20.59 8.42 -9.39
N PHE A 228 20.06 8.09 -8.21
CA PHE A 228 19.12 8.95 -7.49
C PHE A 228 19.81 10.05 -6.66
N ASP A 229 21.08 9.89 -6.32
CA ASP A 229 21.90 10.89 -5.64
C ASP A 229 22.10 12.19 -6.46
N GLN A 230 21.79 12.16 -7.75
CA GLN A 230 21.88 13.33 -8.64
C GLN A 230 20.72 14.33 -8.45
N PHE A 231 19.69 13.97 -7.69
CA PHE A 231 18.55 14.83 -7.40
C PHE A 231 18.79 15.65 -6.13
N LYS A 232 18.31 16.91 -6.10
CA LYS A 232 18.44 17.79 -4.93
C LYS A 232 17.75 17.22 -3.70
N THR A 233 16.58 16.60 -3.86
CA THR A 233 15.85 15.96 -2.77
C THR A 233 15.30 14.62 -3.21
N ILE A 234 15.12 13.71 -2.25
CA ILE A 234 14.49 12.40 -2.50
C ILE A 234 13.03 12.57 -2.95
N TYR A 235 12.31 13.53 -2.37
CA TYR A 235 10.96 13.87 -2.82
C TYR A 235 10.96 14.31 -4.29
N ASP A 236 12.00 15.04 -4.72
CA ASP A 236 12.11 15.44 -6.10
C ASP A 236 12.35 14.26 -7.05
N ALA A 237 13.26 13.36 -6.69
CA ALA A 237 13.51 12.12 -7.43
C ALA A 237 12.25 11.28 -7.56
N HIS A 238 11.55 11.07 -6.43
CA HIS A 238 10.33 10.29 -6.36
C HIS A 238 9.25 10.85 -7.28
N GLY A 239 8.93 12.14 -7.15
CA GLY A 239 7.89 12.77 -7.96
C GLY A 239 8.20 12.78 -9.46
N ALA A 240 9.47 12.91 -9.85
CA ALA A 240 9.85 12.85 -11.26
C ALA A 240 9.63 11.44 -11.85
N PHE A 241 10.01 10.41 -11.10
CA PHE A 241 9.83 9.02 -11.53
C PHE A 241 8.35 8.65 -11.59
N THR A 242 7.59 8.90 -10.52
CA THR A 242 6.18 8.51 -10.48
C THR A 242 5.33 9.28 -11.48
N ALA A 243 5.57 10.59 -11.70
CA ALA A 243 4.84 11.34 -12.72
C ALA A 243 5.02 10.78 -14.14
N SER A 244 6.09 10.03 -14.41
CA SER A 244 6.36 9.42 -15.71
C SER A 244 5.75 8.02 -15.88
N VAL A 245 5.70 7.21 -14.81
CA VAL A 245 5.31 5.79 -14.88
C VAL A 245 3.87 5.56 -14.39
N THR A 246 3.42 6.36 -13.43
CA THR A 246 2.14 6.17 -12.74
C THR A 246 0.90 6.39 -13.62
N PRO A 247 0.81 7.42 -14.47
CA PRO A 247 -0.46 7.74 -15.15
C PRO A 247 -1.01 6.61 -16.05
N PRO A 248 -0.21 5.92 -16.89
CA PRO A 248 -0.68 4.78 -17.68
C PRO A 248 -1.26 3.65 -16.82
N LEU A 249 -0.59 3.31 -15.71
CA LEU A 249 -1.03 2.26 -14.80
C LEU A 249 -2.34 2.63 -14.09
N VAL A 250 -2.41 3.85 -13.55
CA VAL A 250 -3.60 4.38 -12.86
C VAL A 250 -4.80 4.41 -13.78
N VAL A 251 -4.65 4.95 -14.99
CA VAL A 251 -5.76 5.07 -15.94
C VAL A 251 -6.20 3.70 -16.43
N SER A 252 -5.27 2.81 -16.78
CA SER A 252 -5.61 1.46 -17.23
C SER A 252 -6.41 0.70 -16.16
N LEU A 253 -5.97 0.75 -14.91
CA LEU A 253 -6.66 0.09 -13.80
C LEU A 253 -8.01 0.76 -13.49
N PHE A 254 -8.05 2.10 -13.46
CA PHE A 254 -9.28 2.85 -13.20
C PHE A 254 -10.35 2.56 -14.25
N LEU A 255 -9.99 2.60 -15.54
CA LEU A 255 -10.90 2.28 -16.64
C LEU A 255 -11.35 0.82 -16.60
N ALA A 256 -10.47 -0.12 -16.26
CA ALA A 256 -10.88 -1.51 -16.07
C ALA A 256 -11.97 -1.62 -14.98
N ILE A 257 -11.73 -1.04 -13.80
CA ILE A 257 -12.67 -1.12 -12.67
C ILE A 257 -14.02 -0.46 -12.99
N VAL A 258 -14.01 0.76 -13.54
CA VAL A 258 -15.20 1.61 -13.69
C VAL A 258 -15.94 1.34 -15.01
N TRP A 259 -15.24 1.00 -16.08
CA TRP A 259 -15.83 0.85 -17.40
C TRP A 259 -15.97 -0.62 -17.81
N ARG A 260 -17.17 -1.17 -17.62
CA ARG A 260 -17.56 -2.55 -17.96
C ARG A 260 -17.26 -3.03 -19.38
N ARG A 261 -17.06 -2.13 -20.34
CA ARG A 261 -16.72 -2.46 -21.73
C ARG A 261 -15.26 -2.18 -22.07
N PHE A 262 -14.42 -1.91 -21.08
CA PHE A 262 -13.01 -1.68 -21.30
C PHE A 262 -12.31 -2.99 -21.66
N ASN A 263 -11.76 -3.04 -22.87
CA ASN A 263 -11.18 -4.25 -23.44
C ASN A 263 -9.64 -4.23 -23.37
N ARG A 264 -9.04 -5.39 -23.67
CA ARG A 264 -7.58 -5.61 -23.64
C ARG A 264 -6.82 -4.68 -24.60
N VAL A 265 -7.41 -4.32 -25.75
CA VAL A 265 -6.80 -3.41 -26.74
C VAL A 265 -6.72 -2.00 -26.18
N GLY A 266 -7.78 -1.52 -25.52
CA GLY A 266 -7.79 -0.26 -24.79
C GLY A 266 -6.71 -0.23 -23.70
N ALA A 267 -6.67 -1.26 -22.84
CA ALA A 267 -5.66 -1.37 -21.78
C ALA A 267 -4.23 -1.35 -22.33
N MET A 268 -3.92 -2.16 -23.35
CA MET A 268 -2.59 -2.20 -23.95
C MET A 268 -2.24 -0.89 -24.66
N SER A 269 -3.21 -0.24 -25.30
CA SER A 269 -3.01 1.08 -25.91
C SER A 269 -2.60 2.12 -24.87
N VAL A 270 -3.26 2.14 -23.70
CA VAL A 270 -2.87 3.03 -22.59
C VAL A 270 -1.44 2.73 -22.12
N LEU A 271 -1.12 1.46 -21.87
CA LEU A 271 0.18 1.06 -21.35
C LEU A 271 1.32 1.35 -22.32
N VAL A 272 1.12 1.20 -23.63
CA VAL A 272 2.16 1.45 -24.63
C VAL A 272 2.16 2.90 -25.09
N LEU A 273 1.07 3.36 -25.72
CA LEU A 273 1.00 4.70 -26.31
C LEU A 273 0.94 5.79 -25.24
N GLY A 274 0.22 5.56 -24.15
CA GLY A 274 0.20 6.49 -23.01
C GLY A 274 1.59 6.66 -22.40
N THR A 275 2.32 5.58 -22.17
CA THR A 275 3.72 5.64 -21.70
C THR A 275 4.63 6.35 -22.69
N LEU A 276 4.50 6.10 -23.99
CA LEU A 276 5.28 6.79 -25.01
C LEU A 276 5.00 8.30 -25.03
N MET A 277 3.73 8.72 -24.90
CA MET A 277 3.36 10.14 -24.86
C MET A 277 3.83 10.84 -23.58
N VAL A 278 3.71 10.18 -22.43
CA VAL A 278 4.27 10.69 -21.16
C VAL A 278 5.80 10.76 -21.23
N GLY A 279 6.45 9.75 -21.80
CA GLY A 279 7.90 9.73 -22.05
C GLY A 279 8.34 10.86 -22.98
N TYR A 280 7.60 11.12 -24.06
CA TYR A 280 7.88 12.24 -24.96
C TYR A 280 7.82 13.59 -24.25
N SER A 281 6.92 13.74 -23.26
CA SER A 281 6.84 14.96 -22.44
C SER A 281 8.08 15.22 -21.55
N LEU A 282 8.97 14.23 -21.38
CA LEU A 282 10.28 14.43 -20.72
C LEU A 282 11.28 15.12 -21.67
N TYR A 283 11.16 14.87 -22.97
CA TYR A 283 12.01 15.47 -24.01
C TYR A 283 11.45 16.81 -24.51
N ASN A 284 10.15 16.87 -24.79
CA ASN A 284 9.45 18.07 -25.24
C ASN A 284 8.38 18.48 -24.23
N PRO A 285 8.73 19.29 -23.21
CA PRO A 285 7.80 19.67 -22.14
C PRO A 285 6.66 20.58 -22.59
N TYR A 286 6.77 21.23 -23.76
CA TYR A 286 5.73 22.15 -24.27
C TYR A 286 4.41 21.44 -24.60
N VAL A 287 4.41 20.11 -24.76
CA VAL A 287 3.15 19.34 -24.90
C VAL A 287 2.27 19.39 -23.65
N ILE A 288 2.86 19.73 -22.49
CA ILE A 288 2.15 19.86 -21.21
C ILE A 288 1.51 21.26 -21.08
N GLN A 289 1.99 22.26 -21.83
CA GLN A 289 1.53 23.65 -21.72
C GLN A 289 0.00 23.83 -21.83
N PRO A 290 -0.72 23.13 -22.73
CA PRO A 290 -2.20 23.21 -22.79
C PRO A 290 -2.89 22.71 -21.51
N PHE A 291 -2.22 21.89 -20.72
CA PHE A 291 -2.73 21.36 -19.45
C PHE A 291 -2.24 22.16 -18.25
N ALA A 292 -1.24 23.02 -18.42
CA ALA A 292 -0.58 23.79 -17.36
C ALA A 292 -1.04 25.25 -17.29
N HIS A 293 -2.31 25.54 -17.62
CA HIS A 293 -2.85 26.90 -17.56
C HIS A 293 -2.67 27.52 -16.16
N GLY A 294 -2.03 28.69 -16.10
CA GLY A 294 -1.74 29.39 -14.85
C GLY A 294 -0.50 28.89 -14.10
N VAL A 295 0.20 27.87 -14.59
CA VAL A 295 1.48 27.40 -14.04
C VAL A 295 2.61 27.96 -14.90
N ILE A 296 3.45 28.79 -14.28
CA ILE A 296 4.61 29.37 -14.93
C ILE A 296 5.68 28.27 -15.07
N PRO A 297 6.20 28.02 -16.29
CA PRO A 297 7.29 27.07 -16.48
C PRO A 297 8.56 27.55 -15.79
N ASP A 298 9.29 26.62 -15.18
CA ASP A 298 10.66 26.89 -14.72
C ASP A 298 11.64 26.71 -15.89
N GLU A 299 11.80 27.78 -16.68
CA GLU A 299 12.72 27.81 -17.84
C GLU A 299 14.20 27.66 -17.46
N SER A 300 14.55 27.87 -16.19
CA SER A 300 15.91 27.69 -15.69
C SER A 300 16.26 26.21 -15.41
N ALA A 301 15.24 25.35 -15.36
CA ALA A 301 15.41 23.94 -15.06
C ALA A 301 15.52 23.09 -16.35
N ALA A 302 16.12 21.91 -16.21
CA ALA A 302 16.19 20.95 -17.31
C ALA A 302 14.78 20.61 -17.86
N PRO A 303 14.63 20.24 -19.15
CA PRO A 303 13.32 20.05 -19.79
C PRO A 303 12.35 19.14 -19.02
N TYR A 304 12.86 18.07 -18.41
CA TYR A 304 12.06 17.14 -17.61
C TYR A 304 11.54 17.73 -16.28
N LYS A 305 12.07 18.88 -15.82
CA LYS A 305 11.65 19.59 -14.61
C LYS A 305 10.66 20.74 -14.86
N MET A 306 10.63 21.31 -16.07
CA MET A 306 9.89 22.53 -16.43
C MET A 306 8.39 22.51 -16.04
N PHE A 307 7.70 21.39 -16.29
CA PHE A 307 6.29 21.18 -15.91
C PHE A 307 6.10 19.92 -15.05
N LYS A 308 7.09 19.59 -14.21
CA LYS A 308 7.18 18.32 -13.47
C LYS A 308 5.84 17.85 -12.88
N TYR A 309 5.19 18.71 -12.09
CA TYR A 309 3.95 18.36 -11.39
C TYR A 309 2.72 18.30 -12.31
N MET A 310 2.68 19.14 -13.35
CA MET A 310 1.60 19.12 -14.35
C MET A 310 1.70 17.95 -15.32
N ARG A 311 2.86 17.26 -15.38
CA ARG A 311 3.02 16.03 -16.15
C ARG A 311 2.06 14.94 -15.70
N ALA A 312 1.75 14.86 -14.40
CA ALA A 312 0.76 13.91 -13.90
C ALA A 312 -0.64 14.21 -14.47
N CYS A 313 -1.07 15.47 -14.49
CA CYS A 313 -2.33 15.89 -15.10
C CYS A 313 -2.39 15.57 -16.59
N TYR A 314 -1.35 15.97 -17.33
CA TYR A 314 -1.18 15.65 -18.76
C TYR A 314 -1.24 14.14 -19.00
N GLY A 315 -0.47 13.37 -18.23
CA GLY A 315 -0.39 11.92 -18.36
C GLY A 315 -1.73 11.25 -18.10
N LEU A 316 -2.46 11.66 -17.05
CA LEU A 316 -3.79 11.14 -16.76
C LEU A 316 -4.77 11.45 -17.91
N ALA A 317 -4.77 12.69 -18.41
CA ALA A 317 -5.67 13.11 -19.49
C ALA A 317 -5.38 12.40 -20.81
N VAL A 318 -4.11 12.33 -21.21
CA VAL A 318 -3.70 11.67 -22.45
C VAL A 318 -3.92 10.16 -22.38
N CYS A 319 -3.56 9.52 -21.27
CA CYS A 319 -3.82 8.10 -21.08
C CYS A 319 -5.33 7.80 -21.11
N LEU A 320 -6.17 8.68 -20.56
CA LEU A 320 -7.63 8.51 -20.61
C LEU A 320 -8.14 8.58 -22.06
N GLY A 321 -7.67 9.58 -22.83
CA GLY A 321 -8.01 9.71 -24.24
C GLY A 321 -7.56 8.50 -25.08
N VAL A 322 -6.31 8.07 -24.91
CA VAL A 322 -5.75 6.87 -25.56
C VAL A 322 -6.54 5.62 -25.18
N GLY A 323 -6.93 5.46 -23.93
CA GLY A 323 -7.72 4.31 -23.48
C GLY A 323 -9.11 4.27 -24.09
N ILE A 324 -9.79 5.42 -24.16
CA ILE A 324 -11.10 5.53 -24.80
C ILE A 324 -11.01 5.22 -26.30
N LEU A 325 -10.06 5.83 -26.99
CA LEU A 325 -9.85 5.61 -28.43
C LEU A 325 -9.43 4.17 -28.73
N GLY A 326 -8.45 3.63 -27.99
CA GLY A 326 -7.99 2.25 -28.15
C GLY A 326 -9.12 1.24 -27.87
N ASN A 327 -9.96 1.51 -26.87
CA ASN A 327 -11.14 0.68 -26.60
C ASN A 327 -12.13 0.71 -27.77
N TRP A 328 -12.41 1.89 -28.32
CA TRP A 328 -13.35 2.08 -29.43
C TRP A 328 -12.83 1.44 -30.73
N ILE A 329 -11.54 1.64 -31.04
CA ILE A 329 -10.85 1.00 -32.18
C ILE A 329 -10.86 -0.52 -32.03
N GLY A 330 -10.50 -1.05 -30.86
CA GLY A 330 -10.56 -2.49 -30.59
C GLY A 330 -11.97 -3.06 -30.78
N ALA A 331 -12.99 -2.32 -30.35
CA ALA A 331 -14.40 -2.69 -30.51
C ALA A 331 -14.93 -2.53 -31.95
N LEU A 332 -14.26 -1.76 -32.81
CA LEU A 332 -14.56 -1.67 -34.24
C LEU A 332 -14.01 -2.88 -34.99
N PHE A 333 -12.76 -3.26 -34.72
CA PHE A 333 -12.10 -4.39 -35.40
C PHE A 333 -12.53 -5.75 -34.89
N ASN A 334 -12.99 -5.84 -33.63
CA ASN A 334 -13.47 -7.10 -33.06
C ASN A 334 -14.78 -6.87 -32.28
N PRO A 335 -15.95 -6.99 -32.93
CA PRO A 335 -17.25 -6.76 -32.32
C PRO A 335 -17.55 -7.66 -31.13
N SER A 336 -16.89 -8.83 -31.03
CA SER A 336 -16.97 -9.71 -29.85
C SER A 336 -16.50 -9.04 -28.56
N LEU A 337 -15.62 -8.03 -28.65
CA LEU A 337 -15.17 -7.21 -27.52
C LEU A 337 -16.22 -6.17 -27.07
N ARG A 338 -17.34 -6.01 -27.80
CA ARG A 338 -18.50 -5.19 -27.37
C ARG A 338 -19.45 -5.96 -26.46
N LEU A 339 -19.43 -7.29 -26.56
CA LEU A 339 -20.16 -8.13 -25.63
C LEU A 339 -19.55 -7.88 -24.26
N ILE A 340 -20.42 -7.70 -23.27
CA ILE A 340 -19.95 -7.76 -21.89
C ILE A 340 -19.39 -9.18 -21.76
N PRO A 341 -18.08 -9.35 -21.51
CA PRO A 341 -17.59 -10.68 -21.28
C PRO A 341 -18.36 -11.22 -20.06
N ASP A 342 -18.85 -12.45 -20.14
CA ASP A 342 -19.30 -13.16 -18.94
C ASP A 342 -18.17 -13.16 -17.87
N ASP A 343 -16.92 -12.93 -18.30
CA ASP A 343 -15.71 -12.68 -17.51
C ASP A 343 -15.41 -11.19 -17.21
N HIS A 344 -15.86 -10.74 -16.03
CA HIS A 344 -15.01 -10.29 -14.92
C HIS A 344 -13.92 -9.21 -15.08
N LEU A 345 -14.12 -8.14 -15.87
CA LEU A 345 -13.14 -7.03 -15.91
C LEU A 345 -13.60 -5.68 -15.36
N SER A 346 -14.86 -5.53 -14.94
CA SER A 346 -15.33 -4.38 -14.15
C SER A 346 -15.67 -4.78 -12.73
N LEU A 347 -16.16 -3.84 -11.91
CA LEU A 347 -16.97 -4.07 -10.71
C LEU A 347 -18.06 -5.14 -10.98
N THR A 348 -17.68 -6.42 -10.98
CA THR A 348 -18.59 -7.56 -10.98
C THR A 348 -19.34 -7.54 -9.65
N SER A 349 -20.54 -8.13 -9.61
CA SER A 349 -21.20 -8.37 -8.34
C SER A 349 -20.25 -9.19 -7.45
N ARG A 350 -20.01 -8.72 -6.22
CA ARG A 350 -19.14 -9.34 -5.22
C ARG A 350 -19.27 -10.88 -5.15
N LEU A 351 -20.48 -11.39 -5.36
CA LEU A 351 -20.82 -12.82 -5.36
C LEU A 351 -20.11 -13.63 -6.44
N THR A 352 -19.93 -13.08 -7.65
CA THR A 352 -19.28 -13.85 -8.72
C THR A 352 -17.78 -13.95 -8.49
N LEU A 353 -17.12 -12.90 -7.96
CA LEU A 353 -15.71 -12.98 -7.55
C LEU A 353 -15.51 -13.99 -6.40
N MET A 354 -16.41 -14.00 -5.43
CA MET A 354 -16.41 -15.00 -4.37
C MET A 354 -16.60 -16.41 -4.94
N GLY A 355 -17.47 -16.56 -5.94
CA GLY A 355 -17.70 -17.83 -6.62
C GLY A 355 -16.47 -18.33 -7.40
N LEU A 356 -15.79 -17.44 -8.11
CA LEU A 356 -14.52 -17.75 -8.78
C LEU A 356 -13.42 -18.15 -7.79
N TYR A 357 -13.27 -17.40 -6.70
CA TYR A 357 -12.28 -17.70 -5.67
C TYR A 357 -12.54 -19.05 -4.99
N LYS A 358 -13.81 -19.35 -4.70
CA LYS A 358 -14.24 -20.62 -4.10
C LYS A 358 -14.22 -21.79 -5.09
N GLY A 359 -14.38 -21.52 -6.39
CA GLY A 359 -14.66 -22.52 -7.41
C GLY A 359 -16.10 -23.06 -7.40
N SER A 360 -16.99 -22.49 -6.59
CA SER A 360 -18.40 -22.89 -6.45
C SER A 360 -19.27 -21.71 -6.02
N ALA A 361 -20.60 -21.87 -6.02
CA ALA A 361 -21.50 -20.83 -5.52
C ALA A 361 -21.18 -20.45 -4.04
N PRO A 362 -21.10 -19.15 -3.71
CA PRO A 362 -20.88 -18.71 -2.34
C PRO A 362 -22.15 -18.93 -1.49
N ASN A 363 -21.95 -19.30 -0.24
CA ASN A 363 -22.96 -19.47 0.79
C ASN A 363 -23.16 -18.14 1.56
N THR A 364 -24.20 -17.40 1.19
CA THR A 364 -24.53 -16.09 1.76
C THR A 364 -25.28 -16.13 3.10
N GLU A 365 -25.63 -17.32 3.62
CA GLU A 365 -26.32 -17.41 4.92
C GLU A 365 -25.41 -16.89 6.04
N LYS A 366 -25.93 -16.02 6.90
CA LYS A 366 -25.09 -15.42 7.97
C LYS A 366 -24.97 -16.39 9.14
N GLY A 367 -23.74 -16.82 9.43
CA GLY A 367 -23.40 -17.66 10.58
C GLY A 367 -22.83 -16.88 11.76
N GLU A 368 -22.68 -17.57 12.89
CA GLU A 368 -21.96 -17.09 14.06
C GLU A 368 -20.50 -17.54 14.05
N THR A 369 -19.64 -16.83 14.78
CA THR A 369 -18.30 -17.32 15.13
C THR A 369 -18.41 -18.21 16.38
N VAL A 370 -17.93 -19.44 16.28
CA VAL A 370 -18.07 -20.46 17.33
C VAL A 370 -16.73 -20.73 17.99
N LEU A 371 -16.69 -20.82 19.31
CA LEU A 371 -15.52 -21.30 20.04
C LEU A 371 -15.53 -22.83 20.05
N SER A 372 -14.44 -23.45 19.62
CA SER A 372 -14.29 -24.91 19.63
C SER A 372 -12.86 -25.32 19.96
N SER A 373 -12.68 -26.57 20.41
CA SER A 373 -11.37 -27.18 20.62
C SER A 373 -10.91 -27.84 19.33
N LEU A 374 -9.60 -27.88 19.10
CA LEU A 374 -9.00 -28.53 17.94
C LEU A 374 -8.59 -29.97 18.26
N ASP A 375 -8.64 -30.80 17.24
CA ASP A 375 -7.98 -32.10 17.20
C ASP A 375 -7.26 -32.30 15.87
N LYS A 376 -6.16 -33.03 15.87
CA LYS A 376 -5.39 -33.29 14.65
C LYS A 376 -5.95 -34.53 13.96
N ASP A 377 -6.20 -34.44 12.66
CA ASP A 377 -6.53 -35.61 11.83
C ASP A 377 -5.52 -35.73 10.68
N GLU A 378 -4.81 -36.86 10.65
CA GLU A 378 -3.77 -37.13 9.65
C GLU A 378 -4.35 -37.62 8.31
N ASN A 379 -5.64 -37.96 8.27
CA ASN A 379 -6.30 -38.41 7.04
C ASN A 379 -6.84 -37.25 6.19
N LEU A 380 -6.87 -36.03 6.73
CA LEU A 380 -7.29 -34.83 6.00
C LEU A 380 -6.24 -34.40 5.00
N GLN A 381 -6.67 -33.94 3.83
CA GLN A 381 -5.75 -33.38 2.84
C GLN A 381 -5.22 -32.00 3.30
N GLU A 382 -4.22 -31.49 2.58
CA GLU A 382 -3.75 -30.11 2.78
C GLU A 382 -4.92 -29.13 2.67
N ASP A 383 -4.92 -28.10 3.53
CA ASP A 383 -5.96 -27.08 3.64
C ASP A 383 -7.39 -27.55 4.03
N GLU A 384 -7.59 -28.83 4.41
CA GLU A 384 -8.91 -29.34 4.81
C GLU A 384 -9.18 -29.31 6.32
N VAL A 385 -10.45 -29.07 6.66
CA VAL A 385 -10.97 -29.15 8.03
C VAL A 385 -12.30 -29.91 8.06
N GLN A 386 -12.55 -30.65 9.14
CA GLN A 386 -13.88 -31.18 9.47
C GLN A 386 -14.39 -30.56 10.75
N VAL A 387 -15.69 -30.22 10.77
CA VAL A 387 -16.31 -29.57 11.94
C VAL A 387 -17.48 -30.41 12.46
N PRO A 388 -17.75 -30.40 13.78
CA PRO A 388 -18.93 -31.06 14.33
C PRO A 388 -20.23 -30.45 13.83
N HIS A 389 -21.33 -31.22 13.77
CA HIS A 389 -22.64 -30.72 13.32
C HIS A 389 -23.11 -29.49 14.11
N ALA A 390 -22.96 -29.50 15.43
CA ALA A 390 -23.33 -28.37 16.28
C ALA A 390 -22.56 -27.08 15.91
N VAL A 391 -21.30 -27.22 15.48
CA VAL A 391 -20.48 -26.10 15.03
C VAL A 391 -20.87 -25.66 13.62
N ALA A 392 -21.06 -26.61 12.69
CA ALA A 392 -21.51 -26.34 11.32
C ALA A 392 -22.84 -25.58 11.28
N GLU A 393 -23.81 -26.02 12.09
CA GLU A 393 -25.16 -25.44 12.11
C GLU A 393 -25.16 -23.99 12.62
N ARG A 394 -24.38 -23.71 13.67
CA ARG A 394 -24.22 -22.35 14.21
C ARG A 394 -23.48 -21.43 13.26
N MET A 395 -22.49 -21.95 12.53
CA MET A 395 -21.80 -21.22 11.47
C MET A 395 -22.61 -21.12 10.17
N LYS A 396 -23.74 -21.85 10.06
CA LYS A 396 -24.49 -22.05 8.81
C LYS A 396 -23.56 -22.47 7.66
N ALA A 397 -22.59 -23.33 7.97
CA ALA A 397 -21.57 -23.80 7.05
C ALA A 397 -21.99 -25.10 6.37
N LYS A 398 -21.70 -25.22 5.07
CA LYS A 398 -21.96 -26.37 4.22
C LYS A 398 -20.64 -26.90 3.69
N VAL A 399 -20.56 -28.20 3.40
CA VAL A 399 -19.36 -28.83 2.84
C VAL A 399 -18.93 -28.09 1.57
N GLY A 400 -17.65 -27.76 1.48
CA GLY A 400 -17.06 -26.90 0.45
C GLY A 400 -17.00 -25.41 0.78
N ASP A 401 -17.59 -24.95 1.89
CA ASP A 401 -17.43 -23.58 2.37
C ASP A 401 -16.01 -23.29 2.86
N LEU A 402 -15.61 -22.02 2.76
CA LEU A 402 -14.36 -21.56 3.32
C LEU A 402 -14.54 -21.21 4.80
N ILE A 403 -13.68 -21.77 5.63
CA ILE A 403 -13.67 -21.61 7.08
C ILE A 403 -12.42 -20.83 7.46
N TYR A 404 -12.60 -19.87 8.36
CA TYR A 404 -11.51 -19.15 8.99
C TYR A 404 -11.41 -19.57 10.44
N ILE A 405 -10.24 -20.08 10.82
CA ILE A 405 -9.89 -20.55 12.16
C ILE A 405 -8.88 -19.58 12.75
N GLU A 406 -9.10 -19.11 13.97
CA GLU A 406 -8.18 -18.18 14.65
C GLU A 406 -8.06 -18.48 16.16
N ASP A 407 -6.94 -18.09 16.78
CA ASP A 407 -6.74 -18.20 18.23
C ASP A 407 -7.83 -17.45 19.02
N GLU A 408 -8.24 -18.02 20.16
CA GLU A 408 -9.22 -17.42 21.07
C GLU A 408 -8.81 -16.00 21.55
N ARG A 409 -7.51 -15.73 21.69
CA ARG A 409 -7.01 -14.41 22.10
C ARG A 409 -7.16 -13.42 20.96
N ARG A 410 -7.97 -12.38 21.17
CA ARG A 410 -8.27 -11.36 20.15
C ARG A 410 -7.02 -10.67 19.60
N TRP A 411 -5.98 -10.47 20.41
CA TRP A 411 -4.73 -9.82 19.98
C TRP A 411 -3.79 -10.72 19.16
N LEU A 412 -4.05 -12.03 19.10
CA LEU A 412 -3.37 -12.96 18.19
C LEU A 412 -4.21 -13.29 16.95
N GLY A 413 -5.44 -12.75 16.87
CA GLY A 413 -6.31 -12.94 15.71
C GLY A 413 -5.67 -12.32 14.47
N GLY A 414 -5.40 -13.15 13.46
CA GLY A 414 -4.62 -12.81 12.27
C GLY A 414 -3.17 -13.34 12.27
N LEU A 415 -2.53 -13.45 13.44
CA LEU A 415 -1.18 -14.01 13.59
C LEU A 415 -1.19 -15.53 13.74
N LYS A 416 -2.19 -16.03 14.47
CA LYS A 416 -2.48 -17.47 14.63
C LYS A 416 -3.83 -17.76 14.03
N SER A 417 -3.87 -17.81 12.71
CA SER A 417 -5.08 -18.02 11.95
C SER A 417 -4.81 -18.63 10.59
N VAL A 418 -5.77 -19.40 10.09
CA VAL A 418 -5.70 -20.03 8.77
C VAL A 418 -7.07 -20.00 8.09
N HIS A 419 -7.03 -19.98 6.76
CA HIS A 419 -8.17 -20.34 5.93
C HIS A 419 -8.11 -21.83 5.64
N ALA A 420 -9.25 -22.50 5.70
CA ALA A 420 -9.41 -23.92 5.45
C ALA A 420 -10.66 -24.16 4.61
N LYS A 421 -10.69 -25.26 3.88
CA LYS A 421 -11.87 -25.75 3.16
C LYS A 421 -12.61 -26.75 4.02
N LEU A 422 -13.92 -26.58 4.19
CA LEU A 422 -14.73 -27.55 4.93
C LEU A 422 -14.89 -28.83 4.10
N ALA A 423 -14.18 -29.89 4.46
CA ALA A 423 -14.20 -31.17 3.76
C ALA A 423 -15.39 -32.04 4.16
N GLY A 424 -15.83 -31.92 5.42
CA GLY A 424 -16.91 -32.76 5.95
C GLY A 424 -17.46 -32.25 7.28
N ILE A 425 -18.64 -32.76 7.63
CA ILE A 425 -19.26 -32.57 8.95
C ILE A 425 -19.13 -33.91 9.66
N ASN A 426 -18.42 -33.94 10.79
CA ASN A 426 -18.17 -35.17 11.53
C ASN A 426 -19.00 -35.20 12.81
N ASP A 427 -20.01 -36.08 12.85
CA ASP A 427 -20.92 -36.21 13.99
C ASP A 427 -20.30 -37.00 15.17
N SER A 428 -19.19 -37.70 14.94
CA SER A 428 -18.54 -38.54 15.95
C SER A 428 -17.56 -37.79 16.87
N SER A 429 -17.18 -36.56 16.50
CA SER A 429 -16.23 -35.74 17.26
C SER A 429 -16.91 -34.47 17.76
N GLU A 430 -16.69 -34.10 19.03
CA GLU A 430 -17.07 -32.78 19.58
C GLU A 430 -16.07 -31.68 19.21
N LYS A 431 -14.91 -32.05 18.67
CA LYS A 431 -13.80 -31.15 18.34
C LYS A 431 -13.70 -30.93 16.83
N VAL A 432 -13.20 -29.77 16.45
CA VAL A 432 -12.87 -29.45 15.06
C VAL A 432 -11.58 -30.17 14.68
N GLN A 433 -11.65 -31.02 13.66
CA GLN A 433 -10.53 -31.79 13.15
C GLN A 433 -9.80 -31.01 12.07
N ILE A 434 -8.50 -30.81 12.24
CA ILE A 434 -7.67 -29.99 11.36
C ILE A 434 -6.49 -30.81 10.83
N SER A 435 -6.13 -30.60 9.56
CA SER A 435 -4.95 -31.24 8.97
C SER A 435 -3.66 -30.77 9.65
N SER A 436 -2.61 -31.60 9.58
CA SER A 436 -1.32 -31.28 10.19
C SER A 436 -0.69 -30.01 9.62
N ASP A 437 -0.84 -29.79 8.30
CA ASP A 437 -0.32 -28.60 7.63
C ASP A 437 -0.97 -27.32 8.17
N LEU A 438 -2.29 -27.31 8.30
CA LEU A 438 -3.02 -26.16 8.83
C LEU A 438 -2.72 -25.90 10.30
N LEU A 439 -2.53 -26.96 11.10
CA LEU A 439 -2.12 -26.86 12.50
C LEU A 439 -0.78 -26.13 12.62
N ASP A 440 0.20 -26.53 11.80
CA ASP A 440 1.55 -25.98 11.79
C ASP A 440 1.57 -24.54 11.24
N ARG A 441 0.88 -24.27 10.12
CA ARG A 441 0.79 -22.94 9.50
C ARG A 441 0.06 -21.93 10.38
N GLY A 442 -0.97 -22.37 11.11
CA GLY A 442 -1.68 -21.55 12.08
C GLY A 442 -0.97 -21.40 13.43
N HIS A 443 0.12 -22.14 13.64
CA HIS A 443 0.81 -22.26 14.93
C HIS A 443 -0.15 -22.53 16.09
N PHE A 444 -1.15 -23.38 15.86
CA PHE A 444 -2.18 -23.66 16.85
C PHE A 444 -1.67 -24.58 17.95
N ASP A 445 -2.26 -24.42 19.13
CA ASP A 445 -2.00 -25.25 20.30
C ASP A 445 -3.27 -26.05 20.58
N LEU A 446 -3.18 -27.39 20.48
CA LEU A 446 -4.31 -28.30 20.67
C LEU A 446 -4.92 -28.24 22.08
N THR A 447 -4.18 -27.70 23.06
CA THR A 447 -4.68 -27.52 24.43
C THR A 447 -5.62 -26.32 24.57
N ARG A 448 -5.69 -25.47 23.54
CA ARG A 448 -6.47 -24.23 23.54
C ARG A 448 -7.65 -24.30 22.60
N ARG A 449 -8.64 -23.45 22.88
CA ARG A 449 -9.76 -23.25 21.99
C ARG A 449 -9.41 -22.26 20.89
N VAL A 450 -10.12 -22.39 19.79
CA VAL A 450 -10.07 -21.50 18.63
C VAL A 450 -11.45 -20.95 18.32
N ARG A 451 -11.49 -19.80 17.68
CA ARG A 451 -12.69 -19.26 17.04
C ARG A 451 -12.74 -19.76 15.61
N VAL A 452 -13.85 -20.38 15.26
CA VAL A 452 -14.12 -20.91 13.92
C VAL A 452 -15.29 -20.13 13.35
N SER A 453 -15.13 -19.63 12.12
CA SER A 453 -16.16 -18.85 11.44
C SER A 453 -16.19 -19.19 9.96
N LYS A 454 -17.40 -19.23 9.38
CA LYS A 454 -17.56 -19.27 7.93
C LYS A 454 -17.20 -17.92 7.33
N VAL A 455 -16.43 -17.93 6.25
CA VAL A 455 -16.11 -16.71 5.49
C VAL A 455 -17.25 -16.41 4.52
N PHE A 456 -17.57 -17.35 3.63
CA PHE A 456 -18.69 -17.35 2.69
C PHE A 456 -18.76 -18.66 1.88
#